data_AF-A0A6V7XBU4-F1
#
_entry.id   AF-A0A6V7XBU4-F1
#
_cell.length_a   1.000
_cell.length_b   1.000
_cell.length_c   1.000
_cell.angle_alpha   90.00
_cell.angle_beta   90.00
_cell.angle_gamma   90.00
#
_symmetry.space_group_name_H-M   'P 1'
#
loop_
_entity.id
_entity.type
_entity.pdbx_description
1 polymer ?
#
loop_
_entity_poly.entity_id
_entity_poly.type
_entity_poly.pdbx_seq_one_letter_code
_entity_poly.pdbx_strand_id
1 'polypeptide(L)'
;MNGYFSQFGDVKRVRVIRSKKGHHTGFAYVEFKSEKVAEIAAKSMNNYLLAEKKLRCSVVDQDKIPKCIRGGKRFGNIIEPGENRLKETLKRLEPKNEKQERVRLKRFTEQLREKMLKIKNLGINYEFNFEQKLDNYLEKNGIDKNDLFKN
;
A
#
# COMPACT_ATOMS: atom_id res chain seq x y z
N MET A 1 -16.03 1.08 18.08
CA MET A 1 -16.16 2.49 18.49
C MET A 1 -17.62 2.93 18.61
N ASN A 2 -18.47 2.77 17.57
CA ASN A 2 -19.88 3.19 17.64
C ASN A 2 -20.66 2.52 18.81
N GLY A 3 -20.57 1.19 18.94
CA GLY A 3 -21.27 0.46 20.00
C GLY A 3 -20.82 0.77 21.43
N TYR A 4 -19.64 1.40 21.62
CA TYR A 4 -19.19 1.79 22.95
C TYR A 4 -19.82 3.13 23.36
N PHE A 5 -19.89 4.09 22.44
CA PHE A 5 -20.45 5.41 22.73
C PHE A 5 -21.99 5.43 22.70
N SER A 6 -22.64 4.43 22.12
CA SER A 6 -24.10 4.31 22.16
C SER A 6 -24.66 4.13 23.59
N GLN A 7 -23.84 3.73 24.56
CA GLN A 7 -24.26 3.63 25.96
C GLN A 7 -24.60 4.99 26.59
N PHE A 8 -24.05 6.08 26.07
CA PHE A 8 -24.34 7.43 26.54
C PHE A 8 -25.59 8.02 25.88
N GLY A 9 -25.93 7.52 24.68
CA GLY A 9 -27.12 7.93 23.94
C GLY A 9 -26.96 7.75 22.43
N ASP A 10 -27.91 8.32 21.68
CA ASP A 10 -27.96 8.18 20.23
C ASP A 10 -26.77 8.85 19.52
N VAL A 11 -25.91 8.02 18.93
CA VAL A 11 -24.77 8.45 18.12
C VAL A 11 -25.20 8.66 16.67
N LYS A 12 -25.09 9.89 16.19
CA LYS A 12 -25.38 10.25 14.80
C LYS A 12 -24.24 9.87 13.86
N ARG A 13 -23.00 10.05 14.31
CA ARG A 13 -21.80 9.75 13.51
C ARG A 13 -20.58 9.49 14.38
N VAL A 14 -19.77 8.52 13.97
CA VAL A 14 -18.41 8.33 14.49
C VAL A 14 -17.45 8.34 13.32
N ARG A 15 -16.38 9.12 13.41
CA ARG A 15 -15.37 9.21 12.38
C ARG A 15 -13.96 9.15 12.96
N VAL A 16 -13.30 8.01 12.73
CA VAL A 16 -11.89 7.83 13.04
C VAL A 16 -11.05 8.44 11.93
N ILE A 17 -10.10 9.28 12.30
CA ILE A 17 -9.22 9.89 11.32
C ILE A 17 -8.09 8.93 10.97
N ARG A 18 -7.74 8.91 9.69
CA ARG A 18 -6.76 8.02 9.09
C ARG A 18 -5.76 8.83 8.27
N SER A 19 -4.52 8.38 8.27
CA SER A 19 -3.45 8.87 7.40
C SER A 19 -3.77 8.58 5.94
N LYS A 20 -3.06 9.24 5.01
CA LYS A 20 -3.16 8.96 3.56
C LYS A 20 -2.91 7.49 3.21
N LYS A 21 -2.12 6.78 4.03
CA LYS A 21 -1.81 5.35 3.88
C LYS A 21 -2.86 4.42 4.50
N GLY A 22 -3.95 4.94 5.08
CA GLY A 22 -5.05 4.15 5.67
C GLY A 22 -4.89 3.81 7.15
N HIS A 23 -3.72 4.02 7.75
CA HIS A 23 -3.50 3.82 9.19
C HIS A 23 -4.27 4.84 10.02
N HIS A 24 -4.83 4.45 11.16
CA HIS A 24 -5.52 5.36 12.08
C HIS A 24 -4.52 6.35 12.70
N THR A 25 -4.93 7.60 12.89
CA THR A 25 -4.07 8.67 13.45
C THR A 25 -4.16 8.79 14.97
N GLY A 26 -5.00 7.99 15.62
CA GLY A 26 -5.18 8.01 17.07
C GLY A 26 -6.20 9.05 17.56
N PHE A 27 -6.92 9.73 16.68
CA PHE A 27 -8.01 10.63 17.05
C PHE A 27 -9.28 10.37 16.23
N ALA A 28 -10.43 10.71 16.82
CA ALA A 28 -11.74 10.51 16.23
C ALA A 28 -12.71 11.61 16.67
N TYR A 29 -13.75 11.82 15.86
CA TYR A 29 -14.88 12.69 16.18
C TYR A 29 -16.13 11.84 16.40
N VAL A 30 -16.88 12.16 17.45
CA VAL A 30 -18.16 11.52 17.79
C VAL A 30 -19.22 12.60 17.82
N GLU A 31 -20.25 12.46 16.98
CA GLU A 31 -21.40 13.35 16.90
C GLU A 31 -22.61 12.64 17.53
N PHE A 32 -23.12 13.19 18.63
CA PHE A 32 -24.35 12.76 19.26
C PHE A 32 -25.55 13.55 18.72
N LYS A 33 -26.77 13.02 18.88
CA LYS A 33 -27.98 13.77 18.56
C LYS A 33 -28.26 14.91 19.55
N SER A 34 -27.83 14.77 20.79
CA SER A 34 -28.05 15.75 21.88
C SER A 34 -26.72 16.30 22.38
N GLU A 35 -26.65 17.62 22.52
CA GLU A 35 -25.47 18.33 23.04
C GLU A 35 -25.17 17.96 24.50
N LYS A 36 -26.21 17.85 25.35
CA LYS A 36 -26.07 17.44 26.75
C LYS A 36 -25.41 16.07 26.89
N VAL A 37 -25.78 15.12 26.01
CA VAL A 37 -25.18 13.78 25.97
C VAL A 37 -23.70 13.86 25.59
N ALA A 38 -23.35 14.72 24.63
CA ALA A 38 -21.97 14.93 24.22
C ALA A 38 -21.10 15.48 25.38
N GLU A 39 -21.63 16.42 26.16
CA GLU A 39 -20.93 16.94 27.34
C GLU A 39 -20.69 15.87 28.41
N ILE A 40 -21.73 15.09 28.73
CA ILE A 40 -21.63 14.01 29.72
C ILE A 40 -20.62 12.96 29.25
N ALA A 41 -20.71 12.54 28.00
CA ALA A 41 -19.77 11.58 27.41
C ALA A 41 -18.33 12.11 27.44
N ALA A 42 -18.12 13.38 27.10
CA ALA A 42 -16.79 14.00 27.13
C ALA A 42 -16.22 14.07 28.55
N LYS A 43 -17.03 14.46 29.54
CA LYS A 43 -16.60 14.52 30.95
C LYS A 43 -16.28 13.13 31.51
N SER A 44 -17.14 12.15 31.26
CA SER A 44 -16.99 10.78 31.77
C SER A 44 -15.83 10.02 31.12
N MET A 45 -15.55 10.28 29.83
CA MET A 45 -14.51 9.57 29.08
C MET A 45 -13.15 10.29 29.09
N ASN A 46 -13.08 11.54 29.56
CA ASN A 46 -11.81 12.23 29.66
C ASN A 46 -10.91 11.56 30.72
N ASN A 47 -9.68 11.24 30.33
CA ASN A 47 -8.71 10.44 31.10
C ASN A 47 -9.11 8.99 31.36
N TYR A 48 -10.17 8.48 30.72
CA TYR A 48 -10.55 7.07 30.80
C TYR A 48 -9.53 6.18 30.08
N LEU A 49 -9.16 5.06 30.68
CA LEU A 49 -8.23 4.09 30.09
C LEU A 49 -8.99 3.12 29.19
N LEU A 50 -8.79 3.22 27.87
CA LEU A 50 -9.40 2.33 26.88
C LEU A 50 -8.31 1.68 26.04
N ALA A 51 -8.29 0.34 25.99
CA ALA A 51 -7.29 -0.44 25.23
C ALA A 51 -5.86 0.02 25.52
N GLU A 52 -5.51 0.11 26.80
CA GLU A 52 -4.18 0.51 27.32
C GLU A 52 -3.78 1.96 27.02
N LYS A 53 -4.68 2.78 26.47
CA LYS A 53 -4.44 4.21 26.20
C LYS A 53 -5.44 5.08 26.93
N LYS A 54 -4.93 6.12 27.60
CA LYS A 54 -5.78 7.15 28.21
C LYS A 54 -6.39 8.01 27.10
N LEU A 55 -7.71 8.13 27.12
CA LEU A 55 -8.43 8.99 26.20
C LEU A 55 -8.37 10.44 26.69
N ARG A 56 -8.16 11.37 25.76
CA ARG A 56 -8.38 12.79 25.98
C ARG A 56 -9.65 13.18 25.25
N CYS A 57 -10.67 13.58 26.01
CA CYS A 57 -11.99 13.90 25.47
C CYS A 57 -12.35 15.36 25.80
N SER A 58 -12.83 16.08 24.81
CA SER A 58 -13.32 17.45 24.95
C SER A 58 -14.45 17.68 23.95
N VAL A 59 -15.40 18.53 24.32
CA VAL A 59 -16.42 19.03 23.40
C VAL A 59 -15.77 20.04 22.45
N VAL A 60 -16.16 20.00 21.18
CA VAL A 60 -15.61 20.85 20.12
C VAL A 60 -16.77 21.46 19.34
N ASP A 61 -16.72 22.77 19.14
CA ASP A 61 -17.71 23.49 18.34
C ASP A 61 -17.68 23.02 16.89
N GLN A 62 -18.85 23.04 16.25
CA GLN A 62 -19.01 22.54 14.89
C GLN A 62 -18.13 23.29 13.86
N ASP A 63 -17.80 24.56 14.11
CA ASP A 63 -16.99 25.38 13.21
C ASP A 63 -15.51 25.00 13.19
N LYS A 64 -15.00 24.50 14.31
CA LYS A 64 -13.61 24.02 14.44
C LYS A 64 -13.41 22.67 13.75
N ILE A 65 -14.50 21.98 13.38
CA ILE A 65 -14.45 20.68 12.72
C ILE A 65 -14.31 20.87 11.20
N PRO A 66 -13.29 20.27 10.55
CA PRO A 66 -13.13 20.30 9.10
C PRO A 66 -14.40 19.85 8.36
N LYS A 67 -14.76 20.55 7.27
CA LYS A 67 -15.94 20.21 6.44
C LYS A 67 -15.94 18.77 5.96
N CYS A 68 -14.76 18.22 5.66
CA CYS A 68 -14.60 16.84 5.22
C CYS A 68 -15.03 15.81 6.27
N ILE A 69 -15.12 16.18 7.56
CA ILE A 69 -15.55 15.33 8.68
C ILE A 69 -17.05 15.57 8.99
N ARG A 70 -17.49 16.83 8.90
CA ARG A 70 -18.88 17.28 9.10
C ARG A 70 -19.88 16.71 8.09
N GLY A 71 -19.41 16.22 6.94
CA GLY A 71 -20.25 15.62 5.91
C GLY A 71 -19.55 14.52 5.12
N GLY A 72 -20.28 13.94 4.16
CA GLY A 72 -19.80 12.90 3.25
C GLY A 72 -20.08 11.47 3.71
N LYS A 73 -19.75 10.51 2.84
CA LYS A 73 -19.94 9.07 3.08
C LYS A 73 -19.18 8.64 4.34
N ARG A 74 -19.81 7.80 5.19
CA ARG A 74 -19.23 7.29 6.46
C ARG A 74 -17.94 6.49 6.25
N PHE A 75 -17.84 5.82 5.11
CA PHE A 75 -16.62 5.20 4.61
C PHE A 75 -16.25 5.94 3.34
N GLY A 76 -14.97 6.34 3.19
CA GLY A 76 -14.47 6.66 1.86
C GLY A 76 -14.74 5.44 0.97
N ASN A 77 -15.11 5.65 -0.29
CA ASN A 77 -15.21 4.54 -1.23
C ASN A 77 -13.91 3.72 -1.08
N ILE A 78 -14.04 2.40 -0.88
CA ILE A 78 -12.89 1.52 -1.07
C ILE A 78 -12.37 1.88 -2.45
N ILE A 79 -11.15 2.41 -2.53
CA ILE A 79 -10.53 2.73 -3.81
C ILE A 79 -10.20 1.36 -4.39
N GLU A 80 -11.15 0.78 -5.11
CA GLU A 80 -10.86 -0.31 -6.02
C GLU A 80 -9.64 0.12 -6.84
N PRO A 81 -8.66 -0.77 -7.07
CA PRO A 81 -7.59 -0.51 -8.01
C PRO A 81 -8.15 0.21 -9.22
N GLY A 82 -7.85 1.51 -9.38
CA GLY A 82 -8.46 2.30 -10.45
C GLY A 82 -8.19 1.59 -11.78
N GLU A 83 -9.08 1.73 -12.76
CA GLU A 83 -9.01 0.96 -14.02
C GLU A 83 -7.61 0.91 -14.63
N ASN A 84 -6.84 1.99 -14.52
CA ASN A 84 -5.45 2.06 -14.98
C ASN A 84 -4.53 1.05 -14.29
N ARG A 85 -4.67 0.83 -12.99
CA ARG A 85 -3.90 -0.17 -12.24
C ARG A 85 -4.28 -1.58 -12.67
N LEU A 86 -5.56 -1.85 -12.90
CA LEU A 86 -6.02 -3.14 -13.42
C LEU A 86 -5.47 -3.39 -14.83
N LYS A 87 -5.62 -2.40 -15.73
CA LYS A 87 -5.09 -2.43 -17.11
C LYS A 87 -3.56 -2.65 -17.12
N GLU A 88 -2.81 -1.94 -16.28
CA GLU A 88 -1.37 -2.14 -16.14
C GLU A 88 -1.00 -3.53 -15.61
N THR A 89 -1.76 -4.03 -14.64
CA THR A 89 -1.50 -5.36 -14.07
C THR A 89 -1.75 -6.44 -15.10
N LEU A 90 -2.87 -6.36 -15.83
CA LEU A 90 -3.19 -7.27 -16.93
C LEU A 90 -2.09 -7.24 -18.02
N LYS A 91 -1.65 -6.04 -18.42
CA LYS A 91 -0.56 -5.87 -19.39
C LYS A 91 0.78 -6.46 -18.93
N ARG A 92 1.05 -6.53 -17.61
CA ARG A 92 2.27 -7.16 -17.06
C ARG A 92 2.17 -8.68 -17.01
N LEU A 93 0.95 -9.21 -16.90
CA LEU A 93 0.68 -10.66 -16.88
C LEU A 93 0.69 -11.25 -18.28
N GLU A 94 0.39 -10.45 -19.29
CA GLU A 94 0.52 -10.85 -20.70
C GLU A 94 1.95 -11.33 -21.01
N PRO A 95 2.11 -12.46 -21.72
CA PRO A 95 3.43 -12.93 -22.13
C PRO A 95 4.08 -11.88 -23.03
N LYS A 96 5.39 -11.69 -22.86
CA LYS A 96 6.11 -10.70 -23.64
C LYS A 96 6.30 -11.16 -25.09
N ASN A 97 6.24 -10.21 -26.01
CA ASN A 97 6.56 -10.45 -27.43
C ASN A 97 8.04 -10.82 -27.61
N GLU A 98 8.37 -11.53 -28.68
CA GLU A 98 9.74 -11.97 -29.00
C GLU A 98 10.78 -10.84 -28.95
N LYS A 99 10.44 -9.66 -29.51
CA LYS A 99 11.30 -8.48 -29.46
C LYS A 99 11.56 -8.01 -28.02
N GLN A 100 10.54 -8.04 -27.18
CA GLN A 100 10.65 -7.63 -25.78
C GLN A 100 11.44 -8.64 -24.95
N GLU A 101 11.27 -9.94 -25.21
CA GLU A 101 12.07 -11.00 -24.60
C GLU A 101 13.54 -10.93 -25.02
N ARG A 102 13.85 -10.67 -26.30
CA ARG A 102 15.23 -10.44 -26.77
C ARG A 102 15.91 -9.30 -26.03
N VAL A 103 15.25 -8.13 -25.94
CA VAL A 103 15.78 -6.96 -25.22
C VAL A 103 15.96 -7.27 -23.72
N ARG A 104 15.02 -8.00 -23.12
CA ARG A 104 15.12 -8.44 -21.71
C ARG A 104 16.31 -9.36 -21.50
N LEU A 105 16.49 -10.36 -22.36
CA LEU A 105 17.57 -11.34 -22.27
C LEU A 105 18.94 -10.69 -22.46
N LYS A 106 19.09 -9.81 -23.47
CA LYS A 106 20.33 -9.04 -23.68
C LYS A 106 20.71 -8.19 -22.47
N ARG A 107 19.77 -7.42 -21.91
CA ARG A 107 20.03 -6.61 -20.71
C ARG A 107 20.39 -7.47 -19.50
N PHE A 108 19.72 -8.62 -19.34
CA PHE A 108 19.96 -9.52 -18.23
C PHE A 108 21.35 -10.17 -18.30
N THR A 109 21.78 -10.61 -19.49
CA THR A 109 23.10 -11.22 -19.71
C THR A 109 24.23 -10.22 -19.46
N GLU A 110 24.08 -8.99 -19.94
CA GLU A 110 25.03 -7.89 -19.70
C GLU A 110 25.16 -7.58 -18.19
N GLN A 111 24.04 -7.38 -17.50
CA GLN A 111 24.03 -7.10 -16.06
C GLN A 111 24.65 -8.24 -15.23
N LEU A 112 24.47 -9.48 -15.65
CA LEU A 112 25.09 -10.62 -14.97
C LEU A 112 26.60 -10.64 -15.18
N ARG A 113 27.09 -10.39 -16.40
CA ARG A 113 28.53 -10.31 -16.68
C ARG A 113 29.21 -9.22 -15.86
N GLU A 114 28.59 -8.05 -15.76
CA GLU A 114 29.08 -6.97 -14.90
C GLU A 114 29.15 -7.38 -13.42
N LYS A 115 28.11 -8.05 -12.92
CA LYS A 115 28.10 -8.54 -11.53
C LYS A 115 29.18 -9.57 -11.28
N MET A 116 29.42 -10.50 -12.22
CA MET A 116 30.49 -11.48 -12.11
C MET A 116 31.87 -10.81 -12.08
N LEU A 117 32.09 -9.79 -12.91
CA LEU A 117 33.33 -9.01 -12.89
C LEU A 117 33.53 -8.32 -11.54
N LYS A 118 32.47 -7.72 -10.98
CA LYS A 118 32.51 -7.09 -9.65
C LYS A 118 32.86 -8.08 -8.55
N ILE A 119 32.24 -9.27 -8.55
CA ILE A 119 32.51 -10.34 -7.58
C ILE A 119 33.96 -10.81 -7.68
N LYS A 120 34.48 -10.98 -8.90
CA LYS A 120 35.88 -11.33 -9.15
C LYS A 120 36.84 -10.25 -8.63
N ASN A 121 36.54 -8.98 -8.88
CA ASN A 121 37.34 -7.85 -8.39
C ASN A 121 37.31 -7.74 -6.86
N LEU A 122 36.25 -8.21 -6.21
CA LEU A 122 36.16 -8.32 -4.75
C LEU A 122 36.94 -9.53 -4.18
N GLY A 123 37.61 -10.32 -5.03
CA GLY A 123 38.39 -11.48 -4.61
C GLY A 123 37.55 -12.70 -4.23
N ILE A 124 36.25 -12.70 -4.55
CA ILE A 124 35.34 -13.81 -4.26
C ILE A 124 35.41 -14.80 -5.43
N ASN A 125 35.85 -16.02 -5.15
CA ASN A 125 35.88 -17.09 -6.15
C ASN A 125 34.47 -17.71 -6.28
N TYR A 126 33.67 -17.16 -7.19
CA TYR A 126 32.30 -17.62 -7.46
C TYR A 126 32.18 -18.07 -8.91
N GLU A 127 32.09 -19.38 -9.11
CA GLU A 127 31.81 -19.98 -10.42
C GLU A 127 30.32 -20.21 -10.58
N PHE A 128 29.69 -19.43 -11.45
CA PHE A 128 28.31 -19.62 -11.85
C PHE A 128 28.27 -20.06 -13.30
N ASN A 129 27.82 -21.29 -13.53
CA ASN A 129 27.71 -21.91 -14.84
C ASN A 129 26.51 -21.34 -15.63
N PHE A 130 26.59 -20.04 -15.92
CA PHE A 130 25.54 -19.28 -16.56
C PHE A 130 25.40 -19.59 -18.04
N GLU A 131 26.52 -19.63 -18.76
CA GLU A 131 26.51 -19.79 -20.22
C GLU A 131 25.84 -21.11 -20.62
N GLN A 132 26.11 -22.22 -19.92
CA GLN A 132 25.42 -23.50 -20.17
C GLN A 132 23.92 -23.43 -19.88
N LYS A 133 23.52 -22.74 -18.80
CA LYS A 133 22.09 -22.55 -18.47
C LYS A 133 21.39 -21.63 -19.47
N LEU A 134 22.10 -20.64 -19.99
CA LEU A 134 21.60 -19.73 -21.02
C LEU A 134 21.39 -20.51 -22.33
N ASP A 135 22.38 -21.29 -22.75
CA ASP A 135 22.29 -22.08 -23.98
C ASP A 135 21.13 -23.09 -23.92
N ASN A 136 20.99 -23.82 -22.80
CA ASN A 136 19.85 -24.72 -22.57
C ASN A 136 18.48 -23.98 -22.61
N TYR A 137 18.42 -22.74 -22.13
CA TYR A 137 17.20 -21.93 -22.16
C TYR A 137 16.89 -21.45 -23.58
N LEU A 138 17.90 -21.04 -24.35
CA LEU A 138 17.75 -20.57 -25.72
C LEU A 138 17.31 -21.70 -26.65
N GLU A 139 17.90 -22.88 -26.52
CA GLU A 139 17.51 -24.09 -27.27
C GLU A 139 16.06 -24.49 -26.98
N LYS A 140 15.66 -24.51 -25.70
CA LYS A 140 14.30 -24.85 -25.29
C LYS A 140 13.23 -23.90 -25.86
N ASN A 141 13.59 -22.65 -26.11
CA ASN A 141 12.68 -21.64 -26.64
C ASN A 141 12.88 -21.36 -28.15
N GLY A 142 13.77 -22.10 -28.82
CA GLY A 142 14.05 -21.94 -30.25
C GLY A 142 14.64 -20.58 -30.63
N ILE A 143 15.39 -19.94 -29.73
CA ILE A 143 15.98 -18.60 -29.94
C ILE A 143 17.46 -18.76 -30.32
N ASP A 144 17.87 -18.24 -31.47
CA ASP A 144 19.28 -18.23 -31.86
C ASP A 144 20.09 -17.23 -31.01
N LYS A 145 21.18 -17.72 -30.40
CA LYS A 145 22.13 -16.93 -29.59
C LYS A 145 22.74 -15.79 -30.39
N ASN A 146 22.99 -16.00 -31.69
CA ASN A 146 23.60 -14.98 -32.56
C ASN A 146 22.66 -13.80 -32.77
N ASP A 147 21.35 -14.02 -32.79
CA ASP A 147 20.40 -12.94 -33.01
C ASP A 147 20.10 -12.10 -31.76
N LEU A 148 20.57 -12.50 -30.58
CA LEU A 148 20.46 -11.71 -29.34
C LEU A 148 21.48 -10.56 -29.29
N PHE A 149 22.59 -10.71 -30.01
CA PHE A 149 23.71 -9.75 -29.99
C PHE A 149 23.97 -9.07 -31.34
N LYS A 150 23.18 -9.38 -32.39
CA LYS A 150 23.17 -8.58 -33.63
C LYS A 150 22.72 -7.15 -33.31
N ASN A 151 23.42 -6.18 -33.92
CA ASN A 151 23.13 -4.74 -33.81
C ASN A 151 21.81 -4.38 -34.49
#